data_AF-A0A645E3S4-F1
#
_entry.id   AF-A0A645E3S4-F1
#
_cell.length_a   1.000
_cell.length_b   1.000
_cell.length_c   1.000
_cell.angle_alpha   90.00
_cell.angle_beta   90.00
_cell.angle_gamma   90.00
#
_symmetry.space_group_name_H-M   'P 1'
#
loop_
_entity.id
_entity.type
_entity.pdbx_description
1 polymer ?
#
loop_
_entity_poly.entity_id
_entity_poly.type
_entity_poly.pdbx_seq_one_letter_code
_entity_poly.pdbx_strand_id
1 'polypeptide(L)'
;MRKYENLYGDISAGSGCNALKRDRAYAIRFLNEFQDRLFFGTDICQPTMPTLRPLAEFLLDLRKTGDISETVFQKVARENAIRVLELEK
;
A
#
# COMPACT_ATOMS: atom_id res chain seq x y z
N MET A 1 -11.48 -4.13 6.94
CA MET A 1 -12.37 -2.97 6.76
C MET A 1 -13.76 -3.37 6.23
N ARG A 2 -14.33 -4.49 6.70
CA ARG A 2 -15.58 -5.05 6.14
C ARG A 2 -16.85 -4.31 6.60
N LYS A 3 -16.85 -3.80 7.85
CA LYS A 3 -18.03 -3.18 8.48
C LYS A 3 -18.33 -1.76 7.98
N TYR A 4 -17.28 -1.00 7.66
CA TYR A 4 -17.39 0.40 7.27
C TYR A 4 -16.81 0.57 5.88
N GLU A 5 -17.67 0.76 4.89
CA GLU A 5 -17.27 0.87 3.47
C GLU A 5 -16.43 2.11 3.22
N ASN A 6 -16.70 3.20 3.94
CA ASN A 6 -15.97 4.46 3.90
C ASN A 6 -14.70 4.49 4.78
N LEU A 7 -14.28 3.36 5.36
CA LEU A 7 -13.01 3.29 6.09
C LEU A 7 -11.86 3.04 5.11
N TYR A 8 -10.87 3.92 5.19
CA TYR A 8 -9.66 3.93 4.39
C TYR A 8 -8.44 3.69 5.28
N GLY A 9 -7.31 3.27 4.69
CA GLY A 9 -6.06 3.14 5.43
C GLY A 9 -4.85 3.37 4.55
N ASP A 10 -3.90 4.19 5.00
CA ASP A 10 -2.59 4.26 4.40
C ASP A 10 -1.67 3.17 4.99
N ILE A 11 -0.72 2.73 4.19
CA ILE A 11 0.38 1.87 4.58
C ILE A 11 1.62 2.74 4.41
N SER A 12 2.19 3.13 5.53
CA SER A 12 3.30 4.07 5.57
C SER A 12 4.28 3.76 6.70
N ALA A 13 5.40 4.48 6.71
CA ALA A 13 6.45 4.38 7.72
C ALA A 13 7.06 2.97 7.85
N GLY A 14 7.88 2.80 8.89
CA GLY A 14 8.39 1.48 9.28
C GLY A 14 7.30 0.56 9.85
N SER A 15 6.27 1.11 10.49
CA SER A 15 5.18 0.35 11.12
C SER A 15 4.30 -0.35 10.09
N GLY A 16 3.86 0.32 9.03
CA GLY A 16 3.09 -0.28 7.94
C GLY A 16 3.91 -1.34 7.20
N CYS A 17 5.19 -1.07 6.96
CA CYS A 17 6.12 -2.04 6.39
C CYS A 17 6.24 -3.31 7.23
N ASN A 18 6.43 -3.16 8.55
CA ASN A 18 6.52 -4.29 9.48
C ASN A 18 5.21 -5.08 9.54
N ALA A 19 4.06 -4.39 9.51
CA ALA A 19 2.75 -5.03 9.53
C ALA A 19 2.55 -5.97 8.34
N LEU A 20 2.97 -5.56 7.13
CA LEU A 20 2.88 -6.39 5.94
C LEU A 20 3.96 -7.48 5.88
N LYS A 21 5.21 -7.15 6.21
CA LYS A 21 6.33 -8.10 6.11
C LYS A 21 6.26 -9.25 7.11
N ARG A 22 5.53 -9.07 8.22
CA ARG A 22 5.40 -10.09 9.27
C ARG A 22 4.80 -11.40 8.77
N ASP A 23 3.83 -11.33 7.86
CA ASP A 23 3.22 -12.51 7.23
C ASP A 23 2.85 -12.14 5.78
N ARG A 24 3.64 -12.65 4.84
CA ARG A 24 3.47 -12.40 3.41
C ARG A 24 2.12 -12.89 2.89
N ALA A 25 1.68 -14.08 3.29
CA ALA A 25 0.42 -14.65 2.82
C ALA A 25 -0.78 -13.83 3.33
N TYR A 26 -0.71 -13.36 4.57
CA TYR A 26 -1.71 -12.44 5.10
C TYR A 26 -1.69 -11.09 4.38
N ALA A 27 -0.50 -10.51 4.14
CA ALA A 27 -0.37 -9.25 3.41
C ALA A 27 -1.00 -9.34 2.02
N ILE A 28 -0.76 -10.42 1.28
CA ILE A 28 -1.37 -10.66 -0.04
C ILE A 28 -2.90 -10.68 0.05
N ARG A 29 -3.48 -11.44 0.99
CA ARG A 29 -4.93 -11.49 1.17
C ARG A 29 -5.50 -10.12 1.53
N PHE A 30 -4.83 -9.40 2.43
CA PHE A 30 -5.25 -8.07 2.88
C PHE A 30 -5.22 -7.04 1.74
N LEU A 31 -4.15 -7.01 0.96
CA LEU A 31 -3.99 -6.12 -0.19
C LEU A 31 -5.03 -6.40 -1.25
N ASN A 32 -5.31 -7.67 -1.57
CA ASN A 32 -6.34 -8.04 -2.54
C ASN A 32 -7.76 -7.69 -2.06
N GLU A 33 -8.08 -7.99 -0.80
CA GLU A 33 -9.41 -7.76 -0.23
C GLU A 33 -9.76 -6.27 -0.10
N PHE A 34 -8.78 -5.43 0.24
CA PHE A 34 -9.00 -4.00 0.51
C PHE A 34 -8.32 -3.08 -0.53
N GLN A 35 -8.00 -3.60 -1.71
CA GLN A 35 -7.24 -2.90 -2.76
C GLN A 35 -7.77 -1.50 -3.11
N ASP A 36 -9.09 -1.27 -3.04
CA ASP A 36 -9.72 0.02 -3.40
C ASP A 36 -9.71 1.05 -2.27
N ARG A 37 -9.15 0.70 -1.10
CA ARG A 37 -9.23 1.54 0.11
C ARG A 37 -7.89 1.69 0.83
N LEU A 38 -6.82 1.24 0.18
CA LEU A 38 -5.45 1.30 0.69
C LEU A 38 -4.61 2.29 -0.12
N PHE A 39 -3.69 2.98 0.56
CA PHE A 39 -2.81 3.98 -0.04
C PHE A 39 -1.37 3.72 0.38
N PHE A 40 -0.42 3.93 -0.52
CA PHE A 40 0.99 4.00 -0.17
C PHE A 40 1.34 5.39 0.37
N GLY A 41 2.06 5.44 1.48
CA GLY A 41 2.64 6.66 2.04
C GLY A 41 4.08 6.44 2.48
N THR A 42 4.93 7.46 2.38
CA THR A 42 6.33 7.35 2.79
C THR A 42 6.53 7.61 4.28
N ASP A 43 5.77 8.54 4.86
CA ASP A 43 5.93 9.05 6.23
C ASP A 43 7.38 9.40 6.55
N ILE A 44 7.96 10.29 5.75
CA ILE A 44 9.34 10.75 5.90
C ILE A 44 9.42 12.26 6.12
N CYS A 45 10.41 12.68 6.91
CA CYS A 45 10.79 14.08 7.12
C CYS A 45 12.11 14.45 6.43
N GLN A 46 12.83 13.49 5.85
CA GLN A 46 14.01 13.73 5.01
C GLN A 46 14.18 12.66 3.92
N PRO A 47 14.78 12.99 2.76
CA PRO A 47 14.91 12.06 1.63
C PRO A 47 15.77 10.82 1.90
N THR A 48 16.59 10.85 2.95
CA THR A 48 17.55 9.79 3.30
C THR A 48 17.07 8.90 4.45
N MET A 49 15.81 9.04 4.91
CA MET A 49 15.29 8.20 6.00
C MET A 49 15.35 6.72 5.62
N PRO A 50 15.89 5.84 6.48
CA PRO A 50 15.96 4.40 6.20
C PRO A 50 14.60 3.74 5.95
N THR A 51 13.52 4.32 6.46
CA THR A 51 12.13 3.84 6.27
C THR A 51 11.57 4.10 4.88
N LEU A 52 12.20 4.96 4.07
CA LEU A 52 11.69 5.38 2.76
C LEU A 52 11.52 4.22 1.77
N ARG A 53 12.54 3.37 1.65
CA ARG A 53 12.62 2.34 0.60
C ARG A 53 11.93 1.01 0.93
N PRO A 54 12.04 0.47 2.17
CA PRO A 54 11.64 -0.92 2.43
C PRO A 54 10.19 -1.27 2.09
N LEU A 55 9.24 -0.36 2.29
CA LEU A 55 7.83 -0.59 1.94
C LEU A 55 7.61 -0.58 0.42
N ALA A 56 8.19 0.40 -0.28
CA ALA A 56 8.12 0.48 -1.73
C ALA A 56 8.74 -0.77 -2.39
N GLU A 57 9.91 -1.19 -1.93
CA GLU A 57 10.59 -2.40 -2.40
C GLU A 57 9.74 -3.66 -2.16
N PHE A 58 9.05 -3.75 -1.02
CA PHE A 58 8.17 -4.88 -0.72
C PHE A 58 6.95 -4.94 -1.65
N LEU A 59 6.28 -3.81 -1.91
CA LEU A 59 5.14 -3.76 -2.83
C LEU A 59 5.57 -4.07 -4.28
N LEU A 60 6.73 -3.57 -4.70
CA LEU A 60 7.32 -3.87 -6.00
C LEU A 60 7.66 -5.37 -6.15
N ASP A 61 8.16 -6.01 -5.09
CA ASP A 61 8.45 -7.43 -5.08
C ASP A 61 7.18 -8.28 -5.19
N LEU A 62 6.12 -7.97 -4.43
CA LEU A 62 4.83 -8.66 -4.54
C LEU A 62 4.26 -8.59 -5.96
N ARG A 63 4.36 -7.42 -6.60
CA ARG A 63 3.94 -7.25 -8.00
C ARG A 63 4.81 -8.06 -8.95
N LYS A 64 6.14 -7.98 -8.80
CA LYS A 64 7.11 -8.67 -9.66
C LYS A 64 6.95 -10.19 -9.60
N THR A 65 6.66 -10.73 -8.42
CA THR A 65 6.46 -12.17 -8.19
C THR A 65 5.07 -12.66 -8.61
N GLY A 66 4.14 -11.76 -8.94
CA GLY A 66 2.75 -12.10 -9.27
C GLY A 66 1.89 -12.42 -8.05
N ASP A 67 2.39 -12.19 -6.84
CA ASP A 67 1.64 -12.36 -5.59
C ASP A 67 0.46 -11.38 -5.47
N ILE A 68 0.60 -10.20 -6.09
CA ILE A 68 -0.51 -9.27 -6.38
C ILE A 68 -0.50 -8.90 -7.85
N SER A 69 -1.67 -8.60 -8.42
CA SER A 69 -1.78 -8.15 -9.80
C SER A 69 -1.27 -6.72 -9.98
N GLU A 70 -0.97 -6.33 -11.22
CA GLU A 70 -0.65 -4.94 -11.58
C GLU A 70 -1.78 -4.00 -11.14
N THR A 71 -3.05 -4.41 -11.32
CA THR A 71 -4.21 -3.62 -10.90
C THR A 71 -4.23 -3.37 -9.40
N VAL A 72 -3.98 -4.38 -8.57
CA VAL A 72 -3.91 -4.21 -7.11
C VAL A 72 -2.77 -3.27 -6.74
N PHE A 73 -1.61 -3.43 -7.37
CA PHE A 73 -0.47 -2.56 -7.13
C PHE A 73 -0.78 -1.10 -7.50
N GLN A 74 -1.34 -0.84 -8.68
CA GLN A 74 -1.64 0.51 -9.15
C GLN A 74 -2.66 1.22 -8.26
N LYS A 75 -3.72 0.50 -7.83
CA LYS A 75 -4.71 1.04 -6.88
C LYS A 75 -4.05 1.52 -5.59
N VAL A 76 -3.24 0.67 -4.97
CA VAL A 76 -2.57 0.98 -3.70
C VAL A 76 -1.49 2.06 -3.88
N ALA A 77 -0.69 1.99 -4.93
CA ALA A 77 0.45 2.86 -5.15
C ALA A 77 0.06 4.26 -5.67
N ARG A 78 -1.09 4.41 -6.34
CA ARG A 78 -1.43 5.64 -7.06
C ARG A 78 -2.93 5.90 -7.21
N GLU A 79 -3.68 4.98 -7.81
CA GLU A 79 -5.00 5.30 -8.37
C GLU A 79 -6.03 5.64 -7.30
N ASN A 80 -5.97 5.00 -6.12
CA ASN A 80 -6.87 5.36 -5.02
C ASN A 80 -6.64 6.80 -4.55
N ALA A 81 -5.39 7.24 -4.44
CA ALA A 81 -5.07 8.60 -4.03
C ALA A 81 -5.64 9.62 -5.02
N ILE A 82 -5.52 9.34 -6.33
CA ILE A 82 -6.09 10.20 -7.38
C ILE A 82 -7.60 10.28 -7.25
N ARG A 83 -8.27 9.14 -7.14
CA ARG A 83 -9.74 9.07 -7.05
C ARG A 83 -10.29 9.75 -5.80
N VAL A 84 -9.66 9.55 -4.64
CA VAL A 84 -10.19 10.02 -3.34
C VAL A 84 -9.78 11.47 -3.05
N LEU A 85 -8.62 11.91 -3.52
CA LEU A 85 -8.12 13.28 -3.30
C LEU A 85 -8.33 14.19 -4.52
N GLU A 86 -8.99 13.70 -5.58
CA GLU A 86 -9.33 14.45 -6.80
C GLU A 86 -8.11 15.14 -7.45
N LEU A 87 -7.01 14.38 -7.60
CA LEU A 87 -5.71 14.92 -8.03
C LEU A 87 -5.59 15.18 -9.54
N GLU A 88 -6.51 14.65 -10.33
CA GLU A 88 -6.58 14.81 -11.78
C GLU A 88 -7.95 15.38 -12.16
N LYS A 89 -7.98 16.40 -13.02
CA LYS A 89 -9.19 17.07 -13.51
C LYS A 89 -9.46 16.71 -14.96
#